data_AF-W1V398-F1
#
_entry.id   AF-W1V398-F1
#
_cell.length_a   1.000
_cell.length_b   1.000
_cell.length_c   1.000
_cell.angle_alpha   90.00
_cell.angle_beta   90.00
_cell.angle_gamma   90.00
#
_symmetry.space_group_name_H-M   'P 1'
#
loop_
_entity.id
_entity.type
_entity.pdbx_description
1 polymer ?
#
loop_
_entity_poly.entity_id
_entity_poly.type
_entity_poly.pdbx_seq_one_letter_code
_entity_poly.pdbx_strand_id
1 'polypeptide(L)'
;PPMETGASAMSVVELPINATEDRVVGSINLEKALQEGVKAFEPGILHAAHQNILYVDEVNLLDDHIVDILLDVAAMGGNTVEREGVSHSHPSRFILVGTMNPEEGDLRPQLLDRFGLSVMVYGEQDPAQRMEVIKRRL
;
A
#
# COMPACT_ATOMS: atom_id res chain seq x y z
N PRO A 1 -17.91 2.12 -28.04
CA PRO A 1 -18.49 2.60 -26.77
C PRO A 1 -17.70 3.81 -26.24
N PRO A 2 -18.33 4.93 -25.91
CA PRO A 2 -17.62 6.05 -25.30
C PRO A 2 -17.19 5.65 -23.88
N MET A 3 -15.92 5.88 -23.55
CA MET A 3 -15.37 5.71 -22.20
C MET A 3 -16.04 6.73 -21.28
N GLU A 4 -16.66 6.25 -20.21
CA GLU A 4 -17.23 7.10 -19.17
C GLU A 4 -16.12 7.90 -18.49
N THR A 5 -16.07 9.20 -18.77
CA THR A 5 -15.27 10.20 -18.06
C THR A 5 -15.82 10.37 -16.65
N GLY A 6 -15.42 9.48 -15.76
CA GLY A 6 -15.73 9.50 -14.33
C GLY A 6 -14.60 8.97 -13.46
N ALA A 7 -13.36 8.94 -13.97
CA ALA A 7 -12.21 8.59 -13.16
C ALA A 7 -12.01 9.71 -12.12
N SER A 8 -12.44 9.46 -10.88
CA SER A 8 -11.83 10.11 -9.72
C SER A 8 -10.32 10.04 -9.91
N ALA A 9 -9.62 11.17 -9.78
CA ALA A 9 -8.17 11.17 -9.88
C ALA A 9 -7.62 10.17 -8.84
N MET A 10 -6.87 9.16 -9.31
CA MET A 10 -6.20 8.23 -8.39
C MET A 10 -5.26 9.03 -7.50
N SER A 11 -5.31 8.76 -6.19
CA SER A 11 -4.36 9.31 -5.23
C SER A 11 -3.27 8.31 -4.89
N VAL A 12 -2.17 8.81 -4.35
CA VAL A 12 -1.12 7.99 -3.75
C VAL A 12 -1.38 7.92 -2.24
N VAL A 13 -1.44 6.70 -1.71
CA VAL A 13 -1.53 6.41 -0.28
C VAL A 13 -0.20 5.83 0.15
N GLU A 14 0.46 6.47 1.11
CA GLU A 14 1.77 6.04 1.60
C GLU A 14 1.62 5.07 2.77
N LEU A 15 2.40 3.99 2.76
CA LEU A 15 2.56 3.06 3.87
C LEU A 15 3.86 3.40 4.63
N PRO A 16 3.76 3.83 5.90
CA PRO A 16 4.93 3.99 6.75
C PRO A 16 5.60 2.66 7.03
N ILE A 17 6.94 2.61 7.03
CA ILE A 17 7.72 1.40 7.34
C ILE A 17 7.43 0.83 8.74
N ASN A 18 7.03 1.69 9.67
CA ASN A 18 6.74 1.36 11.07
C ASN A 18 5.23 1.29 11.36
N ALA A 19 4.41 1.12 10.32
CA ALA A 19 2.97 0.98 10.50
C ALA A 19 2.65 -0.33 11.24
N THR A 20 1.87 -0.22 12.31
CA THR A 20 1.33 -1.40 13.00
C THR A 20 0.32 -2.11 12.12
N GLU A 21 0.15 -3.42 12.31
CA GLU A 21 -0.86 -4.22 11.62
C GLU A 21 -2.25 -3.55 11.64
N ASP A 22 -2.72 -3.13 12.83
CA ASP A 22 -4.00 -2.43 12.99
C ASP A 22 -4.12 -1.16 12.14
N ARG A 23 -3.03 -0.42 11.95
CA ARG A 23 -3.03 0.77 11.10
C ARG A 23 -3.10 0.39 9.62
N VAL A 24 -2.51 -0.74 9.23
CA VAL A 24 -2.51 -1.23 7.84
C VAL A 24 -3.87 -1.82 7.47
N VAL A 25 -4.34 -2.81 8.24
CA VAL A 25 -5.57 -3.55 7.93
C VAL A 25 -6.83 -2.84 8.46
N GLY A 26 -6.70 -2.01 9.49
CA GLY A 26 -7.81 -1.45 10.24
C GLY A 26 -8.04 -2.21 11.55
N SER A 27 -8.92 -1.68 12.39
CA SER A 27 -9.23 -2.27 13.70
C SER A 27 -10.73 -2.38 13.91
N ILE A 28 -11.14 -3.09 14.96
CA ILE A 28 -12.55 -3.19 15.37
C ILE A 28 -12.65 -2.68 16.80
N ASN A 29 -13.42 -1.61 17.01
CA ASN A 29 -13.65 -1.01 18.31
C ASN A 29 -14.78 -1.78 19.04
N LEU A 30 -14.38 -2.73 19.90
CA LEU A 30 -15.34 -3.58 20.59
C LEU A 30 -16.22 -2.79 21.58
N GLU A 31 -15.67 -1.79 22.27
CA GLU A 31 -16.44 -0.99 23.23
C GLU A 31 -17.63 -0.32 22.57
N LYS A 32 -17.42 0.32 21.41
CA LYS A 32 -18.51 0.89 20.61
C LYS A 32 -19.45 -0.19 20.09
N ALA A 33 -18.92 -1.33 19.66
CA ALA A 33 -19.76 -2.41 19.16
C ALA A 33 -20.70 -3.01 20.22
N LEU A 34 -20.26 -3.08 21.48
CA LEU A 34 -21.06 -3.56 22.60
C LEU A 34 -22.03 -2.50 23.14
N GLN A 35 -21.61 -1.23 23.20
CA GLN A 35 -22.45 -0.14 23.71
C GLN A 35 -23.54 0.31 22.73
N GLU A 36 -23.21 0.40 21.44
CA GLU A 36 -24.11 0.92 20.40
C GLU A 36 -24.77 -0.20 19.57
N GLY A 37 -24.30 -1.45 19.71
CA GLY A 37 -24.80 -2.59 18.94
C GLY A 37 -24.44 -2.56 17.44
N VAL A 38 -23.47 -1.72 17.06
CA VAL A 38 -23.05 -1.52 15.65
C VAL A 38 -21.62 -1.99 15.47
N LYS A 39 -21.31 -2.74 14.39
CA LYS A 39 -19.91 -3.09 14.06
C LYS A 39 -19.08 -1.82 13.86
N ALA A 40 -18.26 -1.45 14.84
CA ALA A 40 -17.43 -0.24 14.80
C ALA A 40 -16.06 -0.55 14.18
N PHE A 41 -16.06 -0.73 12.86
CA PHE A 41 -14.82 -0.86 12.09
C PHE A 41 -14.11 0.50 11.97
N GLU A 42 -12.82 0.53 12.28
CA GLU A 42 -11.95 1.68 12.08
C GLU A 42 -11.06 1.41 10.84
N PRO A 43 -11.22 2.20 9.76
CA PRO A 43 -10.54 1.91 8.49
C PRO A 43 -9.03 2.12 8.58
N GLY A 44 -8.28 1.15 8.04
CA GLY A 44 -6.82 1.22 7.90
C GLY A 44 -6.34 1.78 6.56
N ILE A 45 -5.03 1.72 6.35
CA ILE A 45 -4.36 2.16 5.11
C ILE A 45 -4.89 1.39 3.89
N LEU A 46 -5.13 0.08 4.02
CA LEU A 46 -5.67 -0.73 2.93
C LEU A 46 -7.08 -0.29 2.50
N HIS A 47 -7.89 0.20 3.43
CA HIS A 47 -9.18 0.80 3.09
C HIS A 47 -9.00 2.08 2.27
N ALA A 48 -8.07 2.95 2.66
CA ALA A 48 -7.75 4.18 1.92
C ALA A 48 -7.12 3.91 0.53
N ALA A 49 -6.34 2.83 0.41
CA ALA A 49 -5.70 2.45 -0.83
C ALA A 49 -6.68 1.90 -1.88
N HIS A 50 -7.92 1.58 -1.53
CA HIS A 50 -8.87 1.04 -2.50
C HIS A 50 -9.10 1.99 -3.68
N GLN A 51 -8.93 1.46 -4.90
CA GLN A 51 -8.94 2.17 -6.19
C GLN A 51 -7.81 3.20 -6.36
N ASN A 52 -6.75 3.09 -5.57
CA ASN A 52 -5.63 4.02 -5.54
C ASN A 52 -4.27 3.30 -5.68
N ILE A 53 -3.19 4.08 -5.63
CA ILE A 53 -1.82 3.56 -5.57
C ILE A 53 -1.44 3.43 -4.09
N LEU A 54 -0.96 2.25 -3.68
CA LEU A 54 -0.29 2.05 -2.40
C LEU A 54 1.21 2.16 -2.62
N TYR A 55 1.80 3.23 -2.13
CA TYR A 55 3.25 3.47 -2.18
C TYR A 55 3.92 3.00 -0.90
N VAL A 56 5.01 2.27 -1.04
CA VAL A 56 5.87 1.85 0.06
C VAL A 56 7.28 2.27 -0.27
N ASP A 57 7.88 3.06 0.63
CA ASP A 57 9.31 3.35 0.52
C ASP A 57 10.11 2.21 1.14
N GLU A 58 11.17 1.78 0.46
CA GLU A 58 12.12 0.77 0.95
C GLU A 58 11.42 -0.50 1.44
N VAL A 59 10.71 -1.20 0.54
CA VAL A 59 9.92 -2.40 0.86
C VAL A 59 10.75 -3.51 1.54
N ASN A 60 12.07 -3.48 1.37
CA ASN A 60 13.02 -4.38 2.04
C ASN A 60 13.05 -4.19 3.57
N LEU A 61 12.64 -3.04 4.08
CA LEU A 61 12.61 -2.72 5.51
C LEU A 61 11.28 -3.07 6.19
N LEU A 62 10.27 -3.49 5.43
CA LEU A 62 8.99 -3.88 6.02
C LEU A 62 9.11 -5.17 6.86
N ASP A 63 8.34 -5.20 7.94
CA ASP A 63 8.13 -6.39 8.74
C ASP A 63 7.50 -7.52 7.90
N ASP A 64 7.93 -8.76 8.14
CA ASP A 64 7.52 -9.97 7.40
C ASP A 64 5.99 -10.08 7.29
N HIS A 65 5.30 -9.91 8.42
CA HIS A 65 3.86 -10.05 8.50
C HIS A 65 3.12 -8.98 7.68
N ILE A 66 3.65 -7.76 7.59
CA ILE A 66 3.05 -6.69 6.76
C ILE A 66 3.22 -7.04 5.29
N VAL A 67 4.39 -7.52 4.88
CA VAL A 67 4.63 -7.97 3.49
C VAL A 67 3.63 -9.05 3.08
N ASP A 68 3.42 -10.05 3.93
CA ASP A 68 2.48 -11.15 3.65
C ASP A 68 1.06 -10.62 3.47
N ILE A 69 0.59 -9.75 4.39
CA ILE A 69 -0.73 -9.10 4.30
C ILE A 69 -0.88 -8.31 3.00
N LEU A 70 0.10 -7.47 2.65
CA LEU A 70 0.03 -6.63 1.46
C LEU A 70 -0.06 -7.48 0.18
N LEU A 71 0.75 -8.53 0.09
CA LEU A 71 0.79 -9.41 -1.06
C LEU A 71 -0.47 -10.27 -1.20
N ASP A 72 -1.06 -10.71 -0.09
CA ASP A 72 -2.32 -11.45 -0.10
C ASP A 72 -3.50 -10.56 -0.48
N VAL A 73 -3.58 -9.35 0.10
CA VAL A 73 -4.64 -8.40 -0.23
C VAL A 73 -4.50 -7.91 -1.68
N ALA A 74 -3.29 -7.66 -2.16
CA ALA A 74 -3.06 -7.30 -3.57
C ALA A 74 -3.52 -8.40 -4.54
N ALA A 75 -3.35 -9.68 -4.16
CA ALA A 75 -3.79 -10.82 -4.96
C ALA A 75 -5.31 -11.06 -4.89
N MET A 76 -5.90 -10.96 -3.70
CA MET A 76 -7.33 -11.23 -3.46
C MET A 76 -8.24 -10.04 -3.81
N GLY A 77 -7.73 -8.80 -3.70
CA GLY A 77 -8.46 -7.57 -3.90
C GLY A 77 -9.45 -7.22 -2.77
N GLY A 78 -9.28 -7.81 -1.59
CA GLY A 78 -10.11 -7.60 -0.41
C GLY A 78 -9.30 -7.77 0.87
N ASN A 79 -9.65 -7.00 1.89
CA ASN A 79 -9.02 -7.04 3.21
C ASN A 79 -10.04 -7.50 4.25
N THR A 80 -9.61 -8.36 5.17
CA THR A 80 -10.45 -8.90 6.26
C THR A 80 -9.75 -8.67 7.59
N VAL A 81 -10.47 -8.06 8.52
CA VAL A 81 -10.00 -7.78 9.88
C VAL A 81 -10.77 -8.64 10.86
N GLU A 82 -10.04 -9.38 11.69
CA GLU A 82 -10.61 -10.26 12.71
C GLU A 82 -10.04 -9.95 14.09
N ARG A 83 -10.93 -9.63 15.03
CA ARG A 83 -10.59 -9.36 16.43
C ARG A 83 -11.69 -9.92 17.34
N GLU A 84 -11.28 -10.74 18.31
CA GLU A 84 -12.14 -11.24 19.39
C GLU A 84 -13.47 -11.87 18.94
N GLY A 85 -13.44 -12.62 17.82
CA GLY A 85 -14.61 -13.30 17.25
C GLY A 85 -15.50 -12.42 16.37
N VAL A 86 -15.15 -11.16 16.15
CA VAL A 86 -15.78 -10.28 15.16
C VAL A 86 -14.91 -10.23 13.90
N SER A 87 -15.53 -10.45 12.75
CA SER A 87 -14.90 -10.34 11.43
C SER A 87 -15.59 -9.26 10.59
N HIS A 88 -14.79 -8.46 9.90
CA HIS A 88 -15.21 -7.43 8.96
C HIS A 88 -14.34 -7.48 7.69
N SER A 89 -14.96 -7.48 6.52
CA SER A 89 -14.25 -7.51 5.24
C SER A 89 -14.69 -6.35 4.36
N HIS A 90 -13.75 -5.78 3.61
CA HIS A 90 -14.01 -4.73 2.64
C HIS A 90 -13.16 -4.90 1.36
N PRO A 91 -13.60 -4.36 0.21
CA PRO A 91 -12.78 -4.30 -0.98
C PRO A 91 -11.48 -3.53 -0.76
N SER A 92 -10.38 -4.00 -1.33
CA SER A 92 -9.06 -3.37 -1.26
C SER A 92 -8.24 -3.72 -2.49
N ARG A 93 -8.66 -3.19 -3.63
CA ARG A 93 -7.94 -3.27 -4.91
C ARG A 93 -7.08 -2.02 -5.11
N PHE A 94 -5.78 -2.17 -5.24
CA PHE A 94 -4.83 -1.07 -5.40
C PHE A 94 -3.67 -1.49 -6.31
N ILE A 95 -2.91 -0.49 -6.80
CA ILE A 95 -1.63 -0.72 -7.47
C ILE A 95 -0.53 -0.58 -6.41
N LEU A 96 0.21 -1.65 -6.14
CA LEU A 96 1.35 -1.62 -5.23
C LEU A 96 2.59 -1.09 -5.95
N VAL A 97 3.19 -0.03 -5.42
CA VAL A 97 4.45 0.53 -5.90
C VAL A 97 5.42 0.55 -4.73
N GLY A 98 6.52 -0.19 -4.87
CA GLY A 98 7.59 -0.25 -3.88
C GLY A 98 8.89 0.31 -4.44
N THR A 99 9.59 1.12 -3.66
CA THR A 99 11.03 1.37 -3.89
C THR A 99 11.84 0.38 -3.08
N MET A 100 13.09 0.15 -3.48
CA MET A 100 14.05 -0.61 -2.68
C MET A 100 15.42 0.06 -2.76
N ASN A 101 16.16 -0.04 -1.66
CA ASN A 101 17.57 0.27 -1.64
C ASN A 101 18.37 -1.04 -1.44
N PRO A 102 19.04 -1.58 -2.46
CA PRO A 102 19.80 -2.82 -2.33
C PRO A 102 21.01 -2.70 -1.38
N GLU A 103 21.43 -1.48 -1.01
CA GLU A 103 22.45 -1.27 0.03
C GLU A 103 21.91 -1.54 1.45
N GLU A 104 20.59 -1.44 1.65
CA GLU A 104 19.94 -1.62 2.95
C GLU A 104 19.40 -3.03 3.17
N GLY A 105 19.52 -3.90 2.15
CA GLY A 105 19.18 -5.30 2.26
C GLY A 105 18.66 -5.90 0.96
N ASP A 106 18.65 -7.22 0.91
CA ASP A 106 18.06 -7.96 -0.20
C ASP A 106 16.53 -7.94 -0.09
N LEU A 107 15.86 -7.96 -1.25
CA LEU A 107 14.43 -8.22 -1.29
C LEU A 107 14.12 -9.64 -0.81
N ARG A 108 13.04 -9.75 -0.05
CA ARG A 108 12.51 -11.05 0.38
C ARG A 108 11.99 -11.85 -0.84
N PRO A 109 12.15 -13.18 -0.86
CA PRO A 109 11.70 -14.01 -1.98
C PRO A 109 10.23 -13.85 -2.34
N GLN A 110 9.35 -13.61 -1.35
CA GLN A 110 7.91 -13.42 -1.57
C GLN A 110 7.61 -12.18 -2.44
N LEU A 111 8.37 -11.10 -2.23
CA LEU A 111 8.26 -9.89 -3.03
C LEU A 111 8.73 -10.17 -4.46
N LEU A 112 9.87 -10.83 -4.62
CA LEU A 112 10.43 -11.19 -5.94
C LEU A 112 9.49 -12.09 -6.76
N ASP A 113 8.80 -13.01 -6.11
CA ASP A 113 7.87 -13.94 -6.76
C ASP A 113 6.57 -13.25 -7.20
N ARG A 114 6.11 -12.25 -6.45
CA ARG A 114 4.78 -11.62 -6.66
C ARG A 114 4.80 -10.25 -7.33
N PHE A 115 5.95 -9.57 -7.41
CA PHE A 115 6.04 -8.36 -8.21
C PHE A 115 6.03 -8.69 -9.71
N GLY A 116 4.97 -8.24 -10.40
CA GLY A 116 4.83 -8.46 -11.84
C GLY A 116 5.77 -7.61 -12.71
N LEU A 117 6.33 -6.53 -12.18
CA LEU A 117 7.22 -5.62 -12.88
C LEU A 117 8.33 -5.15 -11.94
N SER A 118 9.56 -5.11 -12.46
CA SER A 118 10.73 -4.54 -11.78
C SER A 118 11.45 -3.60 -12.75
N VAL A 119 11.83 -2.43 -12.27
CA VAL A 119 12.49 -1.39 -13.07
C VAL A 119 13.69 -0.87 -12.28
N MET A 120 14.87 -0.90 -12.91
CA MET A 120 16.05 -0.28 -12.35
C MET A 120 16.03 1.21 -12.69
N VAL A 121 16.08 2.05 -11.66
CA VAL A 121 16.13 3.52 -11.80
C VAL A 121 17.55 3.99 -11.53
N TYR A 122 18.12 4.74 -12.46
CA TYR A 122 19.46 5.33 -12.34
C TYR A 122 19.36 6.85 -12.37
N GLY A 123 20.21 7.51 -11.58
CA GLY A 123 20.35 8.96 -11.64
C GLY A 123 20.99 9.39 -12.96
N GLU A 124 20.47 10.46 -13.56
CA GLU A 124 21.03 11.08 -14.76
C GLU A 124 22.46 11.57 -14.51
N GLN A 125 23.37 11.27 -15.43
CA GLN A 125 24.80 11.57 -15.32
C GLN A 125 25.22 12.76 -16.19
N ASP A 126 24.48 13.06 -17.27
CA ASP A 126 24.77 14.22 -18.13
C ASP A 126 24.43 15.53 -17.39
N PRO A 127 25.43 16.41 -17.13
CA PRO A 127 25.19 17.69 -16.48
C PRO A 127 24.11 18.54 -17.18
N ALA A 128 24.01 18.50 -18.50
CA ALA A 128 23.02 19.26 -19.25
C ALA A 128 21.60 18.75 -18.98
N GLN A 129 21.39 17.42 -18.99
CA GLN A 129 20.10 16.81 -18.66
C GLN A 129 19.76 17.00 -17.18
N ARG A 130 20.74 16.89 -16.27
CA ARG A 130 20.55 17.19 -14.84
C ARG A 130 20.08 18.63 -14.62
N MET A 131 20.68 19.59 -15.32
CA MET A 131 20.25 20.99 -15.27
C MET A 131 18.82 21.16 -15.78
N GLU A 132 18.44 20.45 -16.84
CA GLU A 132 17.09 20.48 -17.38
C GLU A 132 16.05 19.93 -16.38
N VAL A 133 16.36 18.81 -15.69
CA VAL A 133 15.49 18.26 -14.64
C VAL A 133 15.28 19.27 -13.51
N ILE A 134 16.34 19.94 -13.06
CA ILE A 134 16.25 20.97 -12.00
C ILE A 134 15.40 22.16 -12.48
N LYS A 135 15.60 22.62 -13.71
CA LYS A 135 14.83 23.75 -14.27
C LYS A 135 13.33 23.46 -14.34
N ARG A 136 12.94 22.23 -14.67
CA ARG A 136 11.52 21.82 -14.72
C ARG A 136 10.87 21.69 -13.34
N ARG A 137 11.68 21.59 -12.28
CA ARG A 137 11.22 21.50 -10.90
C ARG A 137 10.98 22.88 -10.26
N LEU A 138 11.60 23.94 -10.80
CA LEU A 138 11.47 25.34 -10.37
C LEU A 138 10.32 26.04 -11.10
#